data_AF-A0A1V9YYA4-F1
#
_entry.id   AF-A0A1V9YYA4-F1
#
_cell.length_a   1.000
_cell.length_b   1.000
_cell.length_c   1.000
_cell.angle_alpha   90.00
_cell.angle_beta   90.00
_cell.angle_gamma   90.00
#
_symmetry.space_group_name_H-M   'P 1'
#
loop_
_entity.id
_entity.type
_entity.pdbx_description
1 polymer ?
#
loop_
_entity_poly.entity_id
_entity_poly.type
_entity_poly.pdbx_seq_one_letter_code
_entity_poly.pdbx_strand_id
1 'polypeptide(L)'
;MNPLLLLYLNLVRGPQIAAERAQKEAEEKAKLDAANPKPLVKEKEEEVPKGTCKKCDKEVAVAELHANYNDLCYQCANNPISLLSPLFIFQLISILIALSIFLYRNFM
;
A
#
# COMPACT_ATOMS: atom_id res chain seq x y z
N MET A 1 17.07 -16.36 19.65
CA MET A 1 15.65 -15.99 19.78
C MET A 1 14.82 -17.10 19.16
N ASN A 2 13.81 -17.63 19.87
CA ASN A 2 13.02 -18.76 19.39
C ASN A 2 11.91 -18.26 18.43
N PRO A 3 11.99 -18.59 17.13
CA PRO A 3 11.07 -18.05 16.12
C PRO A 3 9.61 -18.46 16.34
N LEU A 4 9.37 -19.58 17.02
CA LEU A 4 8.01 -20.07 17.32
C LEU A 4 7.28 -19.19 18.33
N LEU A 5 8.00 -18.61 19.30
CA LEU A 5 7.41 -17.64 20.24
C LEU A 5 7.00 -16.36 19.53
N LEU A 6 7.76 -15.94 18.51
CA LEU A 6 7.50 -14.73 17.73
C LEU A 6 6.27 -14.88 16.84
N LEU A 7 6.06 -16.08 16.28
CA LEU A 7 4.84 -16.44 15.55
C LEU A 7 3.62 -16.50 16.47
N TYR A 8 3.75 -17.12 17.64
CA TYR A 8 2.65 -17.21 18.61
C TYR A 8 2.20 -15.84 19.14
N LEU A 9 3.16 -14.97 19.46
CA LEU A 9 2.86 -13.62 19.93
C LEU A 9 2.17 -12.77 18.87
N ASN A 10 2.52 -12.92 17.58
CA ASN A 10 1.89 -12.16 16.51
C ASN A 10 0.54 -12.73 16.06
N LEU A 11 0.42 -14.05 15.91
CA LEU A 11 -0.76 -14.67 15.31
C LEU A 11 -1.86 -14.99 16.33
N VAL A 12 -1.50 -15.22 17.60
CA VAL A 12 -2.47 -15.62 18.63
C VAL A 12 -2.64 -14.53 19.67
N ARG A 13 -1.53 -14.09 20.29
CA ARG A 13 -1.61 -13.14 21.42
C ARG A 13 -1.91 -11.71 20.98
N GLY A 14 -1.33 -11.27 19.86
CA GLY A 14 -1.57 -9.97 19.24
C GLY A 14 -3.06 -9.68 18.96
N PRO A 15 -3.76 -10.53 18.20
CA PRO A 15 -5.17 -10.29 17.89
C PRO A 15 -6.09 -10.37 19.11
N GLN A 16 -5.78 -11.22 20.09
CA GLN A 16 -6.55 -11.27 21.35
C GLN A 16 -6.45 -9.97 22.15
N ILE A 17 -5.26 -9.38 22.23
CA ILE A 17 -5.04 -8.09 22.91
C ILE A 17 -5.74 -6.96 22.13
N ALA A 18 -5.72 -6.99 20.80
CA ALA A 18 -6.41 -6.01 19.98
C ALA A 18 -7.93 -6.09 20.14
N ALA A 19 -8.50 -7.31 20.17
CA ALA A 19 -9.93 -7.52 20.40
C ALA A 19 -10.36 -7.07 21.80
N GLU A 20 -9.56 -7.35 22.83
CA GLU A 20 -9.88 -6.93 24.21
C GLU A 20 -9.82 -5.41 24.37
N ARG A 21 -8.90 -4.71 23.69
CA ARG A 21 -8.88 -3.24 23.66
C ARG A 21 -10.05 -2.64 22.89
N ALA A 22 -10.40 -3.23 21.75
CA ALA A 22 -11.54 -2.77 20.96
C ALA A 22 -12.86 -2.87 21.73
N GLN A 23 -13.04 -3.93 22.54
CA GLN A 23 -14.20 -4.07 23.42
C GLN A 23 -14.21 -3.01 24.53
N LYS A 24 -13.06 -2.75 25.18
CA LYS A 24 -12.97 -1.71 26.22
C LYS A 24 -13.20 -0.31 25.67
N GLU A 25 -12.69 0.03 24.49
CA GLU A 25 -12.97 1.30 23.82
C GLU A 25 -14.45 1.43 23.40
N ALA A 26 -15.10 0.34 22.98
CA ALA A 26 -16.51 0.36 22.63
C ALA A 26 -17.40 0.60 23.87
N GLU A 27 -17.07 -0.01 25.01
CA GLU A 27 -17.79 0.21 26.27
C GLU A 27 -17.57 1.62 26.84
N GLU A 28 -16.36 2.17 26.72
CA GLU A 28 -16.10 3.56 27.12
C GLU A 28 -16.82 4.56 26.20
N LYS A 29 -16.86 4.32 24.88
CA LYS A 29 -17.64 5.14 23.95
C LYS A 29 -19.14 5.09 24.25
N ALA A 30 -19.69 3.91 24.52
CA ALA A 30 -21.10 3.76 24.88
C ALA A 30 -21.47 4.49 26.18
N LYS A 31 -20.57 4.54 27.17
CA LYS A 31 -20.77 5.31 28.42
C LYS A 31 -20.67 6.82 28.21
N LEU A 32 -19.77 7.27 27.31
CA LEU A 32 -19.64 8.67 26.94
C LEU A 32 -20.85 9.18 26.16
N ASP A 33 -21.41 8.35 25.27
CA ASP A 33 -22.60 8.66 24.48
C ASP A 33 -23.89 8.68 25.32
N ALA A 34 -23.98 7.86 26.38
CA ALA A 34 -25.10 7.87 27.32
C ALA A 34 -25.09 9.08 28.28
N ALA A 35 -23.91 9.64 28.59
CA ALA A 35 -23.76 10.74 29.54
C ALA A 35 -23.91 12.14 28.90
N ASN A 36 -23.78 12.26 27.58
CA ASN A 36 -23.98 13.51 26.85
C ASN A 36 -24.72 13.23 25.53
N PRO A 37 -26.05 13.48 25.43
CA PRO A 37 -26.70 13.54 24.12
C PRO A 37 -26.15 14.76 23.37
N LYS A 38 -25.07 14.57 22.61
CA LYS A 38 -24.56 15.62 21.73
C LYS A 38 -25.59 15.88 20.64
N PRO A 39 -25.95 17.16 20.38
CA PRO A 39 -26.77 17.50 19.23
C PRO A 39 -26.05 17.02 17.97
N LEU A 40 -26.82 16.62 16.96
CA LEU A 40 -26.34 16.35 15.60
C LEU A 40 -25.52 17.55 15.09
N VAL A 41 -24.20 17.52 15.35
CA VAL A 41 -23.25 18.41 14.72
C VAL A 41 -22.95 17.78 13.37
N LYS A 42 -23.61 18.35 12.36
CA LYS A 42 -23.19 18.52 10.97
C LYS A 42 -22.07 17.60 10.51
N GLU A 43 -22.40 16.78 9.51
CA GLU A 43 -21.51 16.29 8.45
C GLU A 43 -20.07 16.77 8.63
N LYS A 44 -19.27 15.99 9.36
CA LYS A 44 -17.85 16.00 9.07
C LYS A 44 -17.77 15.55 7.61
N GLU A 45 -17.38 16.47 6.73
CA GLU A 45 -16.64 16.10 5.53
C GLU A 45 -15.75 14.93 5.94
N GLU A 46 -16.02 13.75 5.40
CA GLU A 46 -15.06 12.67 5.38
C GLU A 46 -13.79 13.31 4.81
N GLU A 47 -12.84 13.61 5.69
CA GLU A 47 -11.47 13.90 5.29
C GLU A 47 -10.99 12.63 4.63
N VAL A 48 -11.29 12.50 3.32
CA VAL A 48 -10.83 11.40 2.49
C VAL A 48 -9.32 11.38 2.72
N PRO A 49 -8.77 10.30 3.29
CA PRO A 49 -7.36 10.28 3.63
C PRO A 49 -6.58 10.61 2.36
N LYS A 50 -5.81 11.71 2.40
CA LYS A 50 -4.97 12.15 1.28
C LYS A 50 -3.58 11.57 1.49
N GLY A 51 -3.09 10.87 0.48
CA GLY A 51 -1.74 10.32 0.41
C GLY A 51 -0.93 11.08 -0.63
N THR A 52 0.40 11.04 -0.51
CA THR A 52 1.30 11.65 -1.50
C THR A 52 1.83 10.59 -2.44
N CYS A 53 1.80 10.85 -3.74
CA CYS A 53 2.41 9.97 -4.73
C CYS A 53 3.94 10.07 -4.66
N LYS A 54 4.62 8.94 -4.47
CA LYS A 54 6.10 8.87 -4.29
C LYS A 54 6.92 9.35 -5.49
N LYS A 55 6.29 9.55 -6.65
CA LYS A 55 6.97 9.86 -7.92
C LYS A 55 6.78 11.30 -8.39
N CYS A 56 5.67 11.92 -8.04
CA CYS A 56 5.35 13.28 -8.47
C CYS A 56 5.00 14.20 -7.30
N ASP A 57 5.05 13.68 -6.07
CA ASP A 57 4.76 14.35 -4.80
C ASP A 57 3.40 15.06 -4.77
N LYS A 58 2.48 14.69 -5.68
CA LYS A 58 1.12 15.22 -5.70
C LYS A 58 0.30 14.57 -4.58
N GLU A 59 -0.53 15.38 -3.94
CA GLU A 59 -1.57 14.91 -3.02
C GLU A 59 -2.70 14.26 -3.83
N VAL A 60 -3.02 13.02 -3.50
CA VAL A 60 -4.04 12.20 -4.16
C VAL A 60 -4.81 11.41 -3.09
N ALA A 61 -6.07 11.07 -3.32
CA ALA A 61 -6.82 10.25 -2.37
C ALA A 61 -6.12 8.89 -2.13
N VAL A 62 -6.03 8.44 -0.87
CA VAL A 62 -5.42 7.15 -0.50
C VAL A 62 -6.13 5.98 -1.18
N ALA A 63 -7.43 6.10 -1.45
CA ALA A 63 -8.18 5.12 -2.24
C ALA A 63 -7.60 4.95 -3.66
N GLU A 64 -7.15 6.04 -4.29
CA GLU A 64 -6.50 5.99 -5.60
C GLU A 64 -5.08 5.42 -5.51
N LEU A 65 -4.34 5.70 -4.43
CA LEU A 65 -3.03 5.07 -4.20
C LEU A 65 -3.16 3.56 -4.05
N HIS A 66 -4.12 3.09 -3.23
CA HIS A 66 -4.32 1.66 -2.98
C HIS A 66 -4.77 0.91 -4.25
N ALA A 67 -5.50 1.59 -5.13
CA ALA A 67 -5.85 1.05 -6.44
C ALA A 67 -4.65 1.00 -7.43
N ASN A 68 -3.65 1.87 -7.25
CA ASN A 68 -2.54 2.07 -8.17
C ASN A 68 -1.18 1.77 -7.52
N TYR A 69 -0.90 0.47 -7.30
CA TYR A 69 0.37 -0.03 -6.76
C TYR A 69 0.77 0.55 -5.38
N ASN A 70 -0.22 0.93 -4.55
CA ASN A 70 -0.09 1.46 -3.19
C ASN A 70 0.68 2.78 -3.02
N ASP A 71 1.45 3.23 -4.01
CA ASP A 71 2.37 4.37 -3.90
C ASP A 71 2.30 5.35 -5.09
N LEU A 72 1.56 5.02 -6.16
CA LEU A 72 1.57 5.80 -7.40
C LEU A 72 0.22 6.47 -7.69
N CYS A 73 0.32 7.68 -8.23
CA CYS A 73 -0.82 8.40 -8.80
C CYS A 73 -1.31 7.72 -10.09
N TYR A 74 -2.59 7.89 -10.48
CA TYR A 74 -3.13 7.35 -11.74
C TYR A 74 -2.27 7.72 -12.97
N GLN A 75 -1.82 8.99 -13.06
CA GLN A 75 -0.94 9.45 -14.14
C GLN A 75 0.44 8.76 -14.14
N CYS A 76 0.91 8.36 -12.96
CA CYS A 76 2.20 7.75 -12.73
C CYS A 76 2.14 6.23 -13.01
N ALA A 77 1.04 5.59 -12.62
CA ALA A 77 0.74 4.19 -12.90
C ALA A 77 0.44 3.95 -14.38
N ASN A 78 -0.20 4.91 -15.06
CA ASN A 78 -0.51 4.82 -16.49
C ASN A 78 0.71 5.05 -17.42
N ASN A 79 1.91 5.27 -16.86
CA ASN A 79 3.15 5.39 -17.62
C ASN A 79 4.01 4.12 -17.45
N PRO A 80 3.80 3.08 -18.28
CA PRO A 80 4.52 1.80 -18.16
C PRO A 80 6.03 1.95 -18.36
N ILE A 81 6.46 2.93 -19.16
CA ILE A 81 7.88 3.26 -19.39
C ILE A 81 8.56 3.70 -18.10
N SER A 82 7.81 4.34 -17.20
CA SER A 82 8.34 4.87 -15.96
C SER A 82 8.51 3.79 -14.88
N LEU A 83 7.85 2.64 -15.02
CA LEU A 83 7.97 1.48 -14.14
C LEU A 83 9.16 0.57 -14.50
N LEU A 84 9.71 0.73 -15.70
CA LEU A 84 10.87 -0.01 -16.16
C LEU A 84 12.13 0.57 -15.51
N SER A 85 12.80 -0.25 -14.69
CA SER A 85 14.08 0.15 -14.11
C SER A 85 15.12 0.29 -15.23
N PRO A 86 16.09 1.23 -15.10
CA PRO A 86 17.17 1.36 -16.09
C PRO A 86 17.91 0.05 -16.33
N LEU A 87 18.09 -0.76 -15.29
CA LEU A 87 18.70 -2.09 -15.37
C LEU A 87 17.93 -3.04 -16.29
N PHE A 88 16.59 -3.01 -16.24
CA PHE A 88 15.75 -3.87 -17.07
C PHE A 88 15.88 -3.49 -18.56
N ILE A 89 16.00 -2.20 -18.86
CA ILE A 89 16.23 -1.72 -20.24
C ILE A 89 17.58 -2.22 -20.75
N PHE A 90 18.64 -2.10 -19.95
CA PHE A 90 19.96 -2.65 -20.30
C PHE A 90 19.90 -4.16 -20.55
N GLN A 91 19.20 -4.91 -19.70
CA GLN A 91 19.03 -6.36 -19.87
C GLN A 91 18.32 -6.71 -21.19
N LEU A 92 17.22 -6.02 -21.54
CA LEU A 92 16.53 -6.24 -22.80
C LEU A 92 17.44 -5.98 -24.00
N ILE A 93 18.21 -4.89 -23.98
CA ILE A 93 19.16 -4.57 -25.06
C ILE A 93 20.25 -5.66 -25.15
N SER A 94 20.81 -6.09 -24.03
CA SER A 94 21.82 -7.15 -24.01
C SER A 94 21.28 -8.47 -24.56
N ILE A 95 20.03 -8.83 -24.24
CA ILE A 95 19.37 -10.03 -24.78
C ILE A 95 19.20 -9.92 -26.30
N LEU A 96 18.78 -8.75 -26.80
CA LEU A 96 18.63 -8.51 -28.23
C LEU A 96 19.97 -8.61 -28.98
N ILE A 97 21.05 -8.08 -28.41
CA ILE A 97 22.41 -8.21 -28.97
C ILE A 97 22.87 -9.67 -28.95
N ALA A 98 22.64 -10.39 -27.85
CA ALA A 98 22.99 -11.80 -27.78
C ALA A 98 22.23 -12.64 -28.83
N LEU A 99 20.93 -12.37 -29.01
CA LEU A 99 20.10 -12.99 -30.03
C LEU A 99 20.57 -12.67 -31.45
N SER A 100 20.91 -11.41 -31.74
CA SER A 100 21.38 -11.03 -33.07
C SER A 100 22.70 -11.73 -33.42
N ILE A 101 23.63 -11.82 -32.47
CA ILE A 101 24.90 -12.56 -32.62
C ILE A 101 24.62 -14.06 -32.81
N PHE A 102 23.70 -14.64 -32.04
CA PHE A 102 23.35 -16.05 -32.14
C PHE A 102 22.74 -16.38 -33.51
N LEU A 103 21.83 -15.54 -34.01
CA LEU A 103 21.23 -15.70 -35.32
C LEU A 103 22.25 -15.52 -36.43
N TYR A 104 23.10 -14.49 -36.35
CA TYR A 104 24.18 -14.27 -37.31
C TYR A 104 25.12 -15.48 -37.40
N ARG A 105 25.49 -16.09 -36.26
CA ARG A 105 26.42 -17.22 -36.26
C ARG A 105 25.81 -18.55 -36.71
N ASN A 106 24.50 -18.74 -36.58
CA ASN A 106 23.85 -20.00 -36.93
C ASN A 106 23.15 -19.99 -38.30
N PHE A 107 22.71 -18.83 -38.78
CA PHE A 107 21.98 -18.72 -40.04
C PHE A 107 22.78 -18.10 -41.18
N MET A 108 23.93 -17.47 -40.91
CA MET A 108 24.86 -16.94 -41.91
C MET A 108 26.16 -17.73 -41.89
#